data_AF-A0A2D4FJ43-F1
#
_entry.id   AF-A0A2D4FJ43-F1
#
_cell.length_a   1.000
_cell.length_b   1.000
_cell.length_c   1.000
_cell.angle_alpha   90.00
_cell.angle_beta   90.00
_cell.angle_gamma   90.00
#
_symmetry.space_group_name_H-M   'P 1'
#
loop_
_entity.id
_entity.type
_entity.pdbx_description
1 polymer ?
#
loop_
_entity_poly.entity_id
_entity_poly.type
_entity_poly.pdbx_seq_one_letter_code
_entity_poly.pdbx_strand_id
1 'polypeptide(L)'
;EVLLDRVVLRRLYPIAIKICEYLRLSEFQGISRILAHWACYKVQQRDKSDEELAQVINQKLGDAVGISYSDIATQAYESNRPDLAIKVRGKWVPIHPEEGLGR
;
A
#
# COMPACT_ATOMS: atom_id res chain seq x y z
N GLU A 1 -2.88 17.18 14.27
CA GLU A 1 -2.22 16.57 13.09
C GLU A 1 -0.75 16.23 13.30
N VAL A 2 0.11 17.15 13.77
CA VAL A 2 1.58 16.98 13.85
C VAL A 2 2.10 15.67 14.49
N LEU A 3 1.42 15.11 15.49
CA LEU A 3 1.87 13.86 16.15
C LEU A 3 1.75 12.64 15.23
N LEU A 4 0.64 12.52 14.48
CA LEU A 4 0.42 11.38 13.61
C LEU A 4 1.41 11.40 12.44
N ASP A 5 1.61 12.58 11.84
CA ASP A 5 2.58 12.78 10.77
C ASP A 5 3.99 12.38 11.21
N ARG A 6 4.41 12.74 12.44
CA ARG A 6 5.72 12.34 12.97
C ARG A 6 5.87 10.82 13.13
N VAL A 7 4.83 10.13 13.58
CA VAL A 7 4.84 8.66 13.74
C VAL A 7 4.89 7.98 12.37
N VAL A 8 4.14 8.49 11.40
CA VAL A 8 4.10 8.01 10.01
C VAL A 8 5.44 8.24 9.30
N LEU A 9 6.06 9.42 9.47
CA LEU A 9 7.38 9.74 8.91
C LEU A 9 8.48 8.83 9.47
N ARG A 10 8.37 8.40 10.74
CA ARG A 10 9.26 7.40 11.35
C ARG A 10 8.92 5.97 10.96
N ARG A 11 7.94 5.76 10.06
CA ARG A 11 7.52 4.46 9.53
C ARG A 11 6.94 3.53 10.59
N LEU A 12 6.42 4.08 11.69
CA LEU A 12 5.78 3.34 12.78
C LEU A 12 4.29 3.11 12.49
N TYR A 13 3.98 2.55 11.31
CA TYR A 13 2.62 2.43 10.80
C TYR A 13 1.65 1.66 11.72
N PRO A 14 2.01 0.52 12.34
CA PRO A 14 1.09 -0.19 13.25
C PRO A 14 0.71 0.64 14.47
N ILE A 15 1.65 1.46 14.98
CA ILE A 15 1.41 2.35 16.11
C ILE A 15 0.51 3.51 15.67
N ALA A 16 0.77 4.09 14.49
CA ALA A 16 -0.08 5.14 13.93
C ALA A 16 -1.53 4.68 13.75
N ILE A 17 -1.76 3.46 13.27
CA ILE A 17 -3.11 2.88 13.12
C ILE A 17 -3.80 2.77 14.48
N LYS A 18 -3.13 2.18 15.50
CA LYS A 18 -3.68 2.09 16.87
C LYS A 18 -4.02 3.45 17.47
N ILE A 19 -3.21 4.47 17.20
CA ILE A 19 -3.47 5.84 17.66
C ILE A 19 -4.72 6.40 16.96
N CYS A 20 -4.87 6.19 15.65
CA CYS A 20 -6.08 6.60 14.91
C CYS A 20 -7.35 5.93 15.43
N GLU A 21 -7.29 4.63 15.69
CA GLU A 21 -8.39 3.85 16.28
C GLU A 21 -8.75 4.38 17.68
N TYR A 22 -7.75 4.61 18.53
CA TYR A 22 -7.94 5.13 19.88
C TYR A 22 -8.56 6.54 19.88
N LEU A 23 -8.11 7.41 18.98
CA LEU A 23 -8.62 8.77 18.82
C LEU A 23 -9.95 8.83 18.05
N ARG A 24 -10.46 7.68 17.57
CA ARG A 24 -11.69 7.56 16.77
C ARG A 24 -11.70 8.52 15.56
N LEU A 25 -10.55 8.69 14.93
CA LEU A 25 -10.48 9.45 13.68
C LEU A 25 -11.28 8.72 12.61
N SER A 26 -12.01 9.46 11.79
CA SER A 26 -12.72 8.85 10.66
C SER A 26 -11.72 8.12 9.75
N GLU A 27 -12.14 7.01 9.13
CA GLU A 27 -11.27 6.19 8.28
C GLU A 27 -10.53 7.03 7.22
N PHE A 28 -11.26 7.94 6.57
CA PHE A 28 -10.75 8.89 5.58
C PHE A 28 -9.73 9.88 6.15
N GLN A 29 -9.84 10.27 7.42
CA GLN A 29 -8.95 11.25 8.05
C GLN A 29 -7.72 10.61 8.68
N GLY A 30 -7.77 9.33 9.06
CA GLY A 30 -6.71 8.66 9.81
C GLY A 30 -6.06 7.51 9.04
N ILE A 31 -6.74 6.36 9.02
CA ILE A 31 -6.15 5.09 8.61
C ILE A 31 -5.83 5.09 7.11
N SER A 32 -6.71 5.62 6.26
CA SER A 32 -6.48 5.67 4.81
C SER A 32 -5.23 6.49 4.44
N ARG A 33 -4.98 7.62 5.13
CA ARG A 33 -3.75 8.43 4.95
C ARG A 33 -2.49 7.67 5.37
N ILE A 34 -2.55 6.95 6.50
CA ILE A 34 -1.41 6.15 6.99
C ILE A 34 -1.07 5.04 6.00
N LEU A 35 -2.10 4.33 5.50
CA LEU A 35 -1.94 3.24 4.56
C LEU A 35 -1.44 3.73 3.19
N ALA A 36 -1.91 4.87 2.71
CA ALA A 36 -1.39 5.51 1.50
C ALA A 36 0.11 5.84 1.65
N HIS A 37 0.52 6.47 2.76
CA HIS A 37 1.94 6.76 3.01
C HIS A 37 2.78 5.48 3.13
N TRP A 38 2.25 4.42 3.74
CA TRP A 38 2.90 3.11 3.79
C TRP A 38 3.10 2.51 2.40
N ALA A 39 2.08 2.60 1.53
CA ALA A 39 2.15 2.06 0.18
C ALA A 39 3.15 2.84 -0.70
N CYS A 40 3.13 4.18 -0.62
CA CYS A 40 4.12 5.04 -1.29
C CYS A 40 5.57 4.72 -0.84
N TYR A 41 5.76 4.48 0.45
CA TYR A 41 7.06 4.02 0.94
C TYR A 41 7.42 2.62 0.42
N LYS A 42 6.46 1.71 0.32
CA LYS A 42 6.68 0.34 -0.15
C LYS A 42 7.08 0.27 -1.62
N VAL A 43 6.47 1.06 -2.50
CA VAL A 43 6.81 1.06 -3.94
C VAL A 43 8.24 1.54 -4.21
N GLN A 44 8.81 2.35 -3.31
CA GLN A 44 10.19 2.85 -3.39
C GLN A 44 11.23 1.79 -2.99
N GLN A 45 10.83 0.70 -2.30
CA GLN A 45 11.80 -0.30 -1.86
C GLN A 45 12.27 -1.19 -3.02
N ARG A 46 13.58 -1.49 -3.05
CA ARG A 46 14.24 -2.27 -4.11
C ARG A 46 14.73 -3.64 -3.63
N ASP A 47 14.37 -4.02 -2.41
CA ASP A 47 14.72 -5.31 -1.81
C ASP A 47 13.85 -6.47 -2.32
N LYS A 48 12.79 -6.18 -3.08
CA LYS A 48 11.78 -7.12 -3.55
C LYS A 48 11.38 -6.87 -5.00
N SER A 49 10.87 -7.91 -5.66
CA SER A 49 10.37 -7.78 -7.03
C SER A 49 9.12 -6.90 -7.11
N ASP A 50 8.80 -6.43 -8.31
CA ASP A 50 7.59 -5.66 -8.59
C ASP A 50 6.33 -6.50 -8.31
N GLU A 51 6.36 -7.80 -8.60
CA GLU A 51 5.29 -8.75 -8.29
C GLU A 51 5.03 -8.86 -6.78
N GLU A 52 6.09 -9.10 -6.00
CA GLU A 52 5.98 -9.27 -4.55
C GLU A 52 5.45 -8.00 -3.88
N LEU A 53 5.91 -6.83 -4.34
CA LEU A 53 5.45 -5.55 -3.79
C LEU A 53 4.02 -5.23 -4.19
N ALA A 54 3.63 -5.50 -5.45
CA ALA A 54 2.25 -5.37 -5.87
C ALA A 54 1.32 -6.26 -5.03
N GLN A 55 1.71 -7.50 -4.78
CA GLN A 55 0.95 -8.43 -3.95
C GLN A 55 0.80 -7.92 -2.52
N VAL A 56 1.90 -7.53 -1.87
CA VAL A 56 1.88 -7.03 -0.48
C VAL A 56 1.05 -5.77 -0.35
N ILE A 57 1.15 -4.84 -1.31
CA ILE A 57 0.37 -3.60 -1.31
C ILE A 57 -1.12 -3.93 -1.49
N ASN A 58 -1.48 -4.71 -2.52
CA ASN A 58 -2.87 -5.03 -2.80
C ASN A 58 -3.53 -5.86 -1.68
N GLN A 59 -2.81 -6.78 -1.04
CA GLN A 59 -3.34 -7.53 0.12
C GLN A 59 -3.63 -6.61 1.29
N LYS A 60 -2.76 -5.65 1.59
CA LYS A 60 -2.96 -4.76 2.75
C LYS A 60 -3.97 -3.64 2.49
N LEU A 61 -4.02 -3.14 1.25
CA LEU A 61 -4.94 -2.08 0.87
C LEU A 61 -6.31 -2.59 0.41
N GLY A 62 -6.43 -3.87 0.06
CA GLY A 62 -7.67 -4.47 -0.42
C GLY A 62 -8.83 -4.39 0.57
N ASP A 63 -8.51 -4.42 1.87
CA ASP A 63 -9.47 -4.30 2.96
C ASP A 63 -9.78 -2.85 3.35
N ALA A 64 -9.02 -1.89 2.82
CA ALA A 64 -9.09 -0.49 3.22
C ALA A 64 -9.91 0.37 2.25
N VAL A 65 -10.89 1.09 2.79
CA VAL A 65 -11.74 2.01 2.03
C VAL A 65 -11.09 3.41 1.98
N GLY A 66 -11.33 4.14 0.88
CA GLY A 66 -10.94 5.55 0.77
C GLY A 66 -9.47 5.81 0.41
N ILE A 67 -8.77 4.82 -0.14
CA ILE A 67 -7.38 4.97 -0.60
C ILE A 67 -7.34 5.21 -2.12
N SER A 68 -6.62 6.25 -2.52
CA SER A 68 -6.33 6.57 -3.92
C SER A 68 -5.17 5.71 -4.42
N TYR A 69 -5.47 4.68 -5.22
CA TYR A 69 -4.45 3.86 -5.88
C TYR A 69 -3.67 4.63 -6.95
N SER A 70 -4.23 5.73 -7.46
CA SER A 70 -3.59 6.60 -8.44
C SER A 70 -2.32 7.23 -7.89
N ASP A 71 -2.33 7.73 -6.65
CA ASP A 71 -1.16 8.38 -6.05
C ASP A 71 -0.02 7.39 -5.81
N ILE A 72 -0.37 6.15 -5.42
CA ILE A 72 0.59 5.06 -5.22
C ILE A 72 1.22 4.64 -6.55
N ALA A 73 0.40 4.54 -7.62
CA ALA A 73 0.89 4.22 -8.96
C ALA A 73 1.82 5.33 -9.50
N THR A 74 1.47 6.60 -9.30
CA THR A 74 2.34 7.74 -9.65
C THR A 74 3.67 7.65 -8.91
N GLN A 75 3.65 7.38 -7.60
CA GLN A 75 4.87 7.22 -6.81
C GLN A 75 5.74 6.05 -7.30
N ALA A 76 5.15 4.93 -7.72
CA ALA A 76 5.87 3.79 -8.29
C ALA A 76 6.54 4.17 -9.62
N TYR A 77 5.81 4.90 -10.48
CA TYR A 77 6.34 5.41 -11.74
C TYR A 77 7.53 6.35 -11.52
N GLU A 78 7.41 7.32 -10.61
CA GLU A 78 8.49 8.23 -10.21
C GLU A 78 9.70 7.50 -9.60
N SER A 79 9.47 6.32 -9.00
CA SER A 79 10.53 5.48 -8.44
C SER A 79 11.29 4.65 -9.50
N ASN A 80 11.04 4.89 -10.79
CA ASN A 80 11.52 4.12 -11.95
C ASN A 80 11.01 2.66 -11.96
N ARG A 81 9.75 2.45 -11.57
CA ARG A 81 9.10 1.11 -11.57
C ARG A 81 7.75 1.15 -12.28
N PRO A 82 7.75 1.32 -13.61
CA PRO A 82 6.53 1.42 -14.40
C PRO A 82 5.68 0.13 -14.34
N ASP A 83 6.31 -1.04 -14.27
CA ASP A 83 5.60 -2.33 -14.15
C ASP A 83 4.84 -2.44 -12.83
N LEU A 84 5.47 -2.08 -11.71
CA LEU A 84 4.80 -1.97 -10.42
C LEU A 84 3.65 -0.95 -10.45
N ALA A 85 3.83 0.21 -11.09
CA ALA A 85 2.78 1.23 -11.20
C ALA A 85 1.52 0.70 -11.89
N ILE A 86 1.68 -0.07 -12.97
CA ILE A 86 0.58 -0.71 -13.70
C ILE A 86 -0.11 -1.74 -12.80
N LYS A 87 0.66 -2.57 -12.10
CA LYS A 87 0.14 -3.64 -11.23
C LYS A 87 -0.59 -3.12 -9.99
N VAL A 88 -0.23 -1.98 -9.45
CA VAL A 88 -0.95 -1.39 -8.30
C VAL A 88 -2.24 -0.70 -8.76
N ARG A 89 -2.27 -0.15 -9.98
CA ARG A 89 -3.44 0.57 -10.51
C ARG A 89 -4.61 -0.36 -10.85
N GLY A 90 -4.34 -1.52 -11.44
CA GLY A 90 -5.35 -2.58 -11.56
C GLY A 90 -5.41 -3.34 -10.24
N LYS A 91 -6.58 -3.68 -9.71
CA LYS A 91 -6.67 -4.68 -8.63
C LYS A 91 -5.99 -5.95 -9.10
N TRP A 92 -4.71 -6.12 -8.77
CA TRP A 92 -3.92 -7.26 -9.23
C TRP A 92 -4.44 -8.48 -8.51
N VAL A 93 -5.10 -9.35 -9.27
CA VAL A 93 -5.47 -10.69 -8.82
C VAL A 93 -4.31 -11.59 -9.25
N PRO A 94 -3.58 -12.22 -8.31
CA PRO A 94 -2.58 -13.21 -8.67
C PRO A 94 -3.26 -14.32 -9.47
N ILE A 95 -2.90 -14.45 -10.75
CA ILE A 95 -3.05 -15.72 -11.46
C ILE A 95 -2.03 -16.67 -10.83
N HIS A 96 -2.51 -17.60 -10.02
CA HIS A 96 -1.72 -18.70 -9.49
C HIS A 96 -1.18 -19.52 -10.68
N PRO A 97 0.15 -19.75 -10.81
CA PRO A 97 0.71 -20.60 -11.86
C PRO A 97 0.69 -22.09 -11.46
N GLU A 98 -0.41 -22.58 -10.89
CA GLU A 98 -0.50 -23.95 -10.36
C GLU A 98 -1.85 -24.62 -10.70
N GLU A 99 -2.37 -24.45 -11.91
CA GLU A 99 -3.35 -25.39 -12.49
C GLU A 99 -3.06 -25.61 -13.97
N GLY A 100 -1.90 -26.22 -14.22
CA GLY A 100 -1.55 -26.81 -15.50
C GLY A 100 -0.95 -28.19 -15.28
N LEU A 101 -1.76 -29.22 -15.59
CA LEU A 101 -1.41 -30.62 -15.87
C LEU A 101 -1.80 -31.65 -14.80
N GLY A 102 -2.96 -32.29 -14.98
CA GLY A 102 -3.43 -33.35 -14.10
C GLY A 102 -4.70 -34.10 -14.50
N ARG A 103 -4.78 -34.52 -15.78
CA ARG A 103 -5.79 -35.41 -16.40
C ARG A 103 -7.12 -34.80 -16.85
#